data_AF-A0A7Y4KPI4-F1
#
_entry.id   AF-A0A7Y4KPI4-F1
#
_cell.length_a   1.000
_cell.length_b   1.000
_cell.length_c   1.000
_cell.angle_alpha   90.00
_cell.angle_beta   90.00
_cell.angle_gamma   90.00
#
_symmetry.space_group_name_H-M   'P 1'
#
loop_
_entity.id
_entity.type
_entity.pdbx_description
1 polymer ?
#
loop_
_entity_poly.entity_id
_entity_poly.type
_entity_poly.pdbx_seq_one_letter_code
_entity_poly.pdbx_strand_id
1 'polypeptide(L)'
;MSSVRGAGVALGCVVGLVTSACGSDPAPAQQREIGTGLALEGDAVRVVYGDGPGTAVEGNDPRLAAAGQGIRNGTEPQDASFAVAGTGQVRGRLTANAEVFLDAAASAKETVPLLRVRNTVSGTNEPTWSNYRVFTVDSAGGLLARGEQGFGLIPMTGAGDRMMWHPFKAAFRVGHADTEWDEANIGFVSFAGGNKTLAGAYGSVAFGDQCTATGTVAVCMGSANKATGTASFAVGASTTASGFASVAAGYTNVASGQGAVALGYRTSADADYSLALGQRAGSGGFTGSFIWADQSTVSSVVTNTASNQFMARASGGFRFRTSSNLTTGCDLPAGSGAFSCTSDRTTKEDFRRVDAEAVLAKVAAMPVESWRYKAEADGVRHVGPVAQDFRAAFGLGTDDKSIGLLDIDGVNMVAIQALARRTEELNAKSAEVDALKAQMAELQRSLSRLEAAVHAKGVKP
;
A
#
# COMPACT_ATOMS: atom_id res chain seq x y z
N MET A 1 -44.96 -50.41 23.08
CA MET A 1 -46.15 -49.90 22.36
C MET A 1 -45.80 -49.84 20.86
N SER A 2 -46.56 -50.60 20.05
CA SER A 2 -46.59 -50.84 18.57
C SER A 2 -45.42 -50.35 17.69
N SER A 3 -44.73 -51.10 16.81
CA SER A 3 -45.01 -52.31 16.00
C SER A 3 -46.34 -52.36 15.26
N VAL A 4 -46.31 -52.16 13.93
CA VAL A 4 -47.15 -52.90 12.96
C VAL A 4 -46.38 -53.12 11.65
N ARG A 5 -46.19 -54.41 11.32
CA ARG A 5 -45.94 -54.96 9.97
C ARG A 5 -47.28 -55.10 9.24
N GLY A 6 -47.29 -54.99 7.91
CA GLY A 6 -48.38 -55.45 7.06
C GLY A 6 -47.83 -55.98 5.74
N ALA A 7 -48.13 -57.25 5.44
CA ALA A 7 -47.70 -58.02 4.28
C ALA A 7 -48.92 -58.45 3.43
N GLY A 8 -48.68 -58.75 2.14
CA GLY A 8 -49.53 -59.52 1.21
C GLY A 8 -48.90 -59.43 -0.20
N VAL A 9 -48.32 -60.46 -0.84
CA VAL A 9 -48.83 -61.78 -1.31
C VAL A 9 -49.97 -61.59 -2.33
N ALA A 10 -50.02 -62.13 -3.56
CA ALA A 10 -49.11 -62.88 -4.43
C ALA A 10 -49.73 -63.02 -5.86
N LEU A 11 -49.01 -63.73 -6.73
CA LEU A 11 -49.42 -64.59 -7.85
C LEU A 11 -49.56 -64.03 -9.28
N GLY A 12 -48.89 -64.73 -10.21
CA GLY A 12 -49.13 -64.68 -11.65
C GLY A 12 -48.02 -65.28 -12.52
N CYS A 13 -47.73 -66.58 -12.38
CA CYS A 13 -46.95 -67.33 -13.38
C CYS A 13 -47.80 -67.63 -14.63
N VAL A 14 -47.21 -67.52 -15.81
CA VAL A 14 -47.65 -68.25 -17.02
C VAL A 14 -46.48 -69.11 -17.49
N VAL A 15 -46.75 -70.41 -17.58
CA VAL A 15 -45.87 -71.49 -18.03
C VAL A 15 -46.19 -71.81 -19.50
N GLY A 16 -45.17 -72.20 -20.28
CA GLY A 16 -45.36 -72.84 -21.58
C GLY A 16 -44.05 -73.31 -22.22
N LEU A 17 -43.60 -74.51 -21.87
CA LEU A 17 -42.53 -75.28 -22.53
C LEU A 17 -43.07 -75.97 -23.82
N VAL A 18 -42.18 -76.28 -24.79
CA VAL A 18 -41.86 -77.65 -25.30
C VAL A 18 -41.14 -77.65 -26.69
N THR A 19 -39.87 -78.09 -26.65
CA THR A 19 -39.05 -78.97 -27.54
C THR A 19 -38.76 -78.74 -29.05
N SER A 20 -37.43 -78.65 -29.31
CA SER A 20 -36.55 -79.38 -30.26
C SER A 20 -36.79 -79.40 -31.78
N ALA A 21 -35.80 -78.88 -32.53
CA ALA A 21 -35.28 -79.48 -33.77
C ALA A 21 -33.85 -78.99 -34.06
N CYS A 22 -32.92 -79.91 -34.36
CA CYS A 22 -31.60 -79.63 -34.92
C CYS A 22 -31.70 -79.28 -36.42
N GLY A 23 -30.91 -78.31 -36.88
CA GLY A 23 -30.72 -78.00 -38.30
C GLY A 23 -29.55 -77.03 -38.49
N SER A 24 -28.55 -77.47 -39.26
CA SER A 24 -27.27 -76.82 -39.56
C SER A 24 -27.37 -75.85 -40.75
N ASP A 25 -27.03 -74.57 -40.51
CA ASP A 25 -26.22 -73.66 -41.36
C ASP A 25 -26.43 -72.20 -40.88
N PRO A 26 -25.39 -71.40 -40.62
CA PRO A 26 -25.58 -69.99 -40.28
C PRO A 26 -25.93 -69.17 -41.54
N ALA A 27 -27.06 -68.46 -41.47
CA ALA A 27 -27.46 -67.43 -42.43
C ALA A 27 -26.38 -66.32 -42.55
N PRO A 28 -26.26 -65.64 -43.71
CA PRO A 28 -25.29 -64.57 -43.88
C PRO A 28 -25.59 -63.40 -42.92
N ALA A 29 -24.53 -62.79 -42.39
CA ALA A 29 -24.58 -61.73 -41.39
C ALA A 29 -25.53 -60.59 -41.81
N GLN A 30 -26.53 -60.31 -40.95
CA GLN A 30 -27.33 -59.09 -41.04
C GLN A 30 -26.42 -57.88 -40.75
N GLN A 31 -26.10 -57.10 -41.78
CA GLN A 31 -25.53 -55.76 -41.63
C GLN A 31 -26.52 -54.89 -40.83
N ARG A 32 -26.12 -54.44 -39.64
CA ARG A 32 -26.85 -53.41 -38.88
C ARG A 32 -26.32 -52.05 -39.32
N GLU A 33 -27.16 -51.24 -39.96
CA GLU A 33 -26.85 -49.83 -40.22
C GLU A 33 -26.81 -49.05 -38.89
N ILE A 34 -25.71 -48.35 -38.62
CA ILE A 34 -25.55 -47.46 -37.47
C ILE A 34 -25.48 -46.02 -38.00
N GLY A 35 -26.59 -45.50 -38.52
CA GLY A 35 -26.72 -44.08 -38.90
C GLY A 35 -25.83 -43.63 -40.07
N THR A 36 -26.11 -42.44 -40.59
CA THR A 36 -25.43 -41.88 -41.76
C THR A 36 -23.98 -41.52 -41.42
N GLY A 37 -23.02 -42.22 -42.05
CA GLY A 37 -21.57 -41.90 -41.98
C GLY A 37 -20.68 -42.88 -41.22
N LEU A 38 -21.25 -43.96 -40.66
CA LEU A 38 -20.51 -44.99 -39.92
C LEU A 38 -20.69 -46.36 -40.57
N ALA A 39 -19.60 -47.04 -40.88
CA ALA A 39 -19.61 -48.42 -41.38
C ALA A 39 -18.86 -49.34 -40.41
N LEU A 40 -19.40 -50.53 -40.17
CA LEU A 40 -18.74 -51.61 -39.43
C LEU A 40 -17.99 -52.51 -40.42
N GLU A 41 -16.69 -52.68 -40.20
CA GLU A 41 -15.87 -53.65 -40.93
C GLU A 41 -15.23 -54.59 -39.90
N GLY A 42 -15.88 -55.74 -39.68
CA GLY A 42 -15.62 -56.59 -38.52
C GLY A 42 -16.03 -55.90 -37.21
N ASP A 43 -15.20 -55.99 -36.17
CA ASP A 43 -15.47 -55.43 -34.83
C ASP A 43 -15.05 -53.95 -34.68
N ALA A 44 -14.75 -53.26 -35.78
CA ALA A 44 -14.28 -51.88 -35.79
C ALA A 44 -15.27 -50.94 -36.51
N VAL A 45 -15.56 -49.80 -35.88
CA VAL A 45 -16.38 -48.71 -36.44
C VAL A 45 -15.47 -47.76 -37.24
N ARG A 46 -15.77 -47.57 -38.52
CA ARG A 46 -15.08 -46.64 -39.43
C ARG A 46 -15.95 -45.41 -39.70
N VAL A 47 -15.38 -44.22 -39.55
CA VAL A 47 -15.99 -42.94 -39.98
C VAL A 47 -15.43 -42.60 -41.36
N VAL A 48 -16.29 -42.36 -42.35
CA VAL A 48 -15.88 -41.92 -43.69
C VAL A 48 -16.05 -40.40 -43.79
N TYR A 49 -14.96 -39.67 -43.99
CA TYR A 49 -14.98 -38.23 -44.31
C TYR A 49 -14.65 -38.03 -45.80
N GLY A 50 -15.40 -37.16 -46.48
CA GLY A 50 -15.23 -36.83 -47.90
C GLY A 50 -16.50 -36.24 -48.53
N ASP A 51 -16.46 -35.98 -49.84
CA ASP A 51 -17.53 -35.28 -50.54
C ASP A 51 -18.32 -36.30 -51.38
N GLY A 52 -19.36 -36.89 -50.80
CA GLY A 52 -20.18 -37.89 -51.46
C GLY A 52 -21.32 -38.41 -50.58
N PRO A 53 -22.29 -39.15 -51.14
CA PRO A 53 -23.42 -39.66 -50.35
C PRO A 53 -22.93 -40.56 -49.21
N GLY A 54 -23.21 -40.16 -47.96
CA GLY A 54 -22.87 -40.94 -46.76
C GLY A 54 -21.70 -40.41 -45.91
N THR A 55 -21.33 -39.13 -46.01
CA THR A 55 -20.32 -38.48 -45.14
C THR A 55 -20.96 -37.41 -44.25
N ALA A 56 -20.40 -37.17 -43.05
CA ALA A 56 -20.90 -36.17 -42.11
C ALA A 56 -20.28 -34.78 -42.41
N VAL A 57 -21.10 -33.82 -42.83
CA VAL A 57 -20.68 -32.43 -43.11
C VAL A 57 -21.18 -31.53 -41.99
N GLU A 58 -20.29 -31.05 -41.12
CA GLU A 58 -20.50 -29.83 -40.33
C GLU A 58 -19.37 -28.84 -40.64
N GLY A 59 -19.66 -27.81 -41.44
CA GLY A 59 -18.65 -26.84 -41.82
C GLY A 59 -19.10 -25.80 -42.86
N ASN A 60 -20.27 -25.18 -42.68
CA ASN A 60 -20.69 -24.01 -43.47
C ASN A 60 -20.91 -22.80 -42.54
N ASP A 61 -19.86 -22.34 -41.84
CA ASP A 61 -19.87 -21.00 -41.21
C ASP A 61 -19.28 -19.97 -42.18
N PRO A 62 -20.09 -19.07 -42.76
CA PRO A 62 -19.64 -18.08 -43.73
C PRO A 62 -18.72 -17.00 -43.16
N ARG A 63 -18.46 -16.95 -41.85
CA ARG A 63 -17.51 -16.00 -41.23
C ARG A 63 -16.04 -16.38 -41.42
N LEU A 64 -15.74 -17.61 -41.84
CA LEU A 64 -14.37 -18.08 -42.08
C LEU A 64 -13.81 -17.74 -43.47
N ALA A 65 -14.64 -17.20 -44.37
CA ALA A 65 -14.21 -16.87 -45.74
C ALA A 65 -13.39 -15.57 -45.87
N ALA A 66 -13.40 -14.70 -44.86
CA ALA A 66 -12.81 -13.36 -44.95
C ALA A 66 -11.39 -13.22 -44.36
N ALA A 67 -10.84 -14.26 -43.72
CA ALA A 67 -9.48 -14.24 -43.19
C ALA A 67 -8.46 -14.70 -44.26
N GLY A 68 -8.21 -13.83 -45.24
CA GLY A 68 -7.12 -14.04 -46.19
C GLY A 68 -5.78 -14.11 -45.45
N GLN A 69 -5.13 -15.29 -45.49
CA GLN A 69 -3.80 -15.63 -44.93
C GLN A 69 -3.76 -16.13 -43.47
N GLY A 70 -4.69 -16.99 -43.04
CA GLY A 70 -4.56 -17.76 -41.79
C GLY A 70 -5.15 -19.18 -41.92
N ILE A 71 -4.32 -20.20 -41.70
CA ILE A 71 -4.61 -21.65 -41.69
C ILE A 71 -5.27 -22.18 -42.97
N ARG A 72 -4.44 -22.63 -43.93
CA ARG A 72 -4.90 -23.55 -44.98
C ARG A 72 -4.88 -24.97 -44.41
N ASN A 73 -5.98 -25.71 -44.56
CA ASN A 73 -5.97 -27.17 -44.41
C ASN A 73 -4.90 -27.72 -45.37
N GLY A 74 -3.80 -28.22 -44.81
CA GLY A 74 -2.83 -28.99 -45.58
C GLY A 74 -3.48 -30.28 -46.06
N THR A 75 -3.13 -30.72 -47.26
CA THR A 75 -3.54 -32.01 -47.84
C THR A 75 -2.85 -33.21 -47.18
N GLU A 76 -2.07 -32.99 -46.12
CA GLU A 76 -1.47 -34.03 -45.30
C GLU A 76 -2.18 -34.11 -43.92
N PRO A 77 -2.55 -35.32 -43.46
CA PRO A 77 -3.02 -35.53 -42.10
C PRO A 77 -1.96 -35.04 -41.11
N GLN A 78 -2.29 -34.06 -40.27
CA GLN A 78 -1.45 -33.77 -39.12
C GLN A 78 -1.84 -34.70 -37.98
N ASP A 79 -1.13 -35.82 -37.90
CA ASP A 79 -1.09 -36.64 -36.70
C ASP A 79 -0.59 -35.77 -35.54
N ALA A 80 -1.34 -35.71 -34.43
CA ALA A 80 -0.77 -35.28 -33.17
C ALA A 80 0.27 -36.33 -32.75
N SER A 81 1.51 -36.19 -33.22
CA SER A 81 2.56 -37.17 -33.05
C SER A 81 3.17 -37.06 -31.65
N PHE A 82 2.87 -38.03 -30.79
CA PHE A 82 3.77 -38.41 -29.71
C PHE A 82 4.91 -39.24 -30.33
N ALA A 83 6.07 -38.61 -30.55
CA ALA A 83 7.23 -39.28 -31.14
C ALA A 83 8.09 -39.93 -30.04
N VAL A 84 8.19 -41.26 -30.05
CA VAL A 84 9.22 -42.00 -29.32
C VAL A 84 10.34 -42.31 -30.30
N ALA A 85 11.49 -41.65 -30.16
CA ALA A 85 12.69 -41.97 -30.93
C ALA A 85 13.61 -42.87 -30.08
N GLY A 86 13.76 -44.12 -30.50
CA GLY A 86 14.69 -45.10 -29.94
C GLY A 86 14.80 -46.29 -30.91
N THR A 87 15.93 -46.98 -30.92
CA THR A 87 16.21 -48.08 -31.87
C THR A 87 15.53 -49.42 -31.51
N GLY A 88 14.45 -49.40 -30.72
CA GLY A 88 13.74 -50.60 -30.25
C GLY A 88 12.55 -50.95 -31.14
N GLN A 89 12.32 -52.25 -31.40
CA GLN A 89 11.14 -52.74 -32.10
C GLN A 89 9.90 -52.68 -31.19
N VAL A 90 8.83 -52.03 -31.64
CA VAL A 90 7.50 -52.11 -31.01
C VAL A 90 6.85 -53.43 -31.44
N ARG A 91 6.56 -54.33 -30.49
CA ARG A 91 5.73 -55.52 -30.73
C ARG A 91 4.32 -55.31 -30.18
N GLY A 92 3.35 -55.07 -31.07
CA GLY A 92 1.91 -55.12 -30.75
C GLY A 92 1.12 -53.87 -31.14
N ARG A 93 -0.17 -54.07 -31.44
CA ARG A 93 -1.14 -53.03 -31.81
C ARG A 93 -1.69 -52.35 -30.55
N LEU A 94 -1.63 -51.02 -30.50
CA LEU A 94 -2.24 -50.20 -29.45
C LEU A 94 -3.76 -50.36 -29.48
N THR A 95 -4.34 -50.99 -28.45
CA THR A 95 -5.77 -50.90 -28.13
C THR A 95 -5.93 -50.14 -26.82
N ALA A 96 -7.16 -49.66 -26.55
CA ALA A 96 -7.48 -48.56 -25.64
C ALA A 96 -7.02 -48.65 -24.16
N ASN A 97 -6.33 -49.72 -23.74
CA ASN A 97 -5.82 -49.90 -22.38
C ASN A 97 -4.42 -50.57 -22.31
N ALA A 98 -3.61 -50.50 -23.37
CA ALA A 98 -2.27 -51.11 -23.37
C ALA A 98 -1.18 -50.12 -22.89
N GLU A 99 -0.41 -50.51 -21.86
CA GLU A 99 0.83 -49.83 -21.48
C GLU A 99 1.91 -50.04 -22.56
N VAL A 100 2.60 -48.98 -22.96
CA VAL A 100 3.74 -49.05 -23.88
C VAL A 100 5.01 -49.34 -23.08
N PHE A 101 5.53 -50.56 -23.19
CA PHE A 101 6.84 -50.91 -22.65
C PHE A 101 7.94 -50.64 -23.69
N LEU A 102 9.00 -49.95 -23.26
CA LEU A 102 10.20 -49.74 -24.05
C LEU A 102 11.31 -50.64 -23.48
N ASP A 103 11.62 -51.73 -24.17
CA ASP A 103 12.80 -52.55 -23.85
C ASP A 103 14.06 -51.80 -24.32
N ALA A 104 14.83 -51.28 -23.36
CA ALA A 104 16.13 -50.70 -23.64
C ALA A 104 17.16 -51.83 -23.86
N ALA A 105 17.88 -51.80 -24.99
CA ALA A 105 18.94 -52.77 -25.32
C ALA A 105 20.18 -52.70 -24.40
N ALA A 106 20.22 -51.72 -23.49
CA ALA A 106 21.18 -51.64 -22.40
C ALA A 106 20.44 -51.19 -21.13
N SER A 107 20.91 -51.63 -19.96
CA SER A 107 20.42 -51.13 -18.67
C SER A 107 20.53 -49.60 -18.67
N ALA A 108 19.39 -48.92 -18.82
CA ALA A 108 19.36 -47.48 -18.71
C ALA A 108 19.81 -47.12 -17.29
N LYS A 109 20.82 -46.24 -17.16
CA LYS A 109 21.00 -45.45 -15.93
C LYS A 109 19.63 -44.87 -15.61
N GLU A 110 19.10 -45.13 -14.41
CA GLU A 110 17.72 -44.84 -13.98
C GLU A 110 16.99 -43.86 -14.90
N THR A 111 16.07 -44.36 -15.73
CA THR A 111 15.30 -43.52 -16.65
C THR A 111 14.47 -42.52 -15.84
N VAL A 112 14.80 -41.23 -15.96
CA VAL A 112 13.97 -40.14 -15.44
C VAL A 112 12.93 -39.79 -16.50
N PRO A 113 11.63 -40.04 -16.27
CA PRO A 113 10.60 -39.73 -17.26
C PRO A 113 10.50 -38.22 -17.51
N LEU A 114 10.47 -37.80 -18.78
CA LEU A 114 10.31 -36.38 -19.17
C LEU A 114 8.93 -35.81 -18.79
N LEU A 115 7.89 -36.64 -18.84
CA LEU A 115 6.56 -36.31 -18.35
C LEU A 115 6.02 -37.50 -17.55
N ARG A 116 5.70 -37.27 -16.28
CA ARG A 116 5.09 -38.29 -15.42
C ARG A 116 3.68 -37.86 -15.05
N VAL A 117 2.69 -38.49 -15.65
CA VAL A 117 1.27 -38.33 -15.28
C VAL A 117 0.95 -39.39 -14.22
N ARG A 118 0.48 -38.96 -13.05
CA ARG A 118 0.05 -39.84 -11.96
C ARG A 118 -1.33 -39.42 -11.49
N ASN A 119 -2.23 -40.38 -11.33
CA ASN A 119 -3.41 -40.16 -10.51
C ASN A 119 -2.99 -40.32 -9.05
N THR A 120 -2.93 -39.22 -8.31
CA THR A 120 -2.56 -39.19 -6.88
C THR A 120 -3.79 -39.16 -5.96
N VAL A 121 -4.98 -39.33 -6.54
CA VAL A 121 -6.25 -39.24 -5.85
C VAL A 121 -6.91 -40.63 -5.80
N SER A 122 -7.37 -41.02 -4.61
CA SER A 122 -8.10 -42.29 -4.39
C SER A 122 -9.22 -42.10 -3.38
N GLY A 123 -10.42 -42.65 -3.66
CA GLY A 123 -11.53 -42.70 -2.69
C GLY A 123 -12.34 -41.40 -2.61
N THR A 124 -12.78 -41.00 -1.41
CA THR A 124 -13.61 -39.79 -1.20
C THR A 124 -12.90 -38.46 -1.49
N ASN A 125 -11.63 -38.51 -1.93
CA ASN A 125 -10.83 -37.37 -2.30
C ASN A 125 -10.85 -37.08 -3.83
N GLU A 126 -11.77 -37.68 -4.58
CA GLU A 126 -11.92 -37.44 -6.01
C GLU A 126 -12.56 -36.07 -6.30
N PRO A 127 -11.95 -35.26 -7.19
CA PRO A 127 -12.59 -34.04 -7.66
C PRO A 127 -13.97 -34.34 -8.24
N THR A 128 -14.99 -33.59 -7.84
CA THR A 128 -16.38 -33.88 -8.23
C THR A 128 -16.71 -33.47 -9.67
N TRP A 129 -15.75 -32.85 -10.37
CA TRP A 129 -15.92 -32.26 -11.70
C TRP A 129 -15.62 -33.28 -12.81
N SER A 130 -16.59 -34.12 -13.17
CA SER A 130 -16.45 -35.16 -14.20
C SER A 130 -16.42 -34.66 -15.65
N ASN A 131 -16.55 -33.35 -15.91
CA ASN A 131 -16.80 -32.83 -17.26
C ASN A 131 -15.65 -32.03 -17.90
N TYR A 132 -14.47 -31.92 -17.29
CA TYR A 132 -13.38 -31.10 -17.84
C TYR A 132 -11.98 -31.71 -17.65
N ARG A 133 -11.08 -31.47 -18.62
CA ARG A 133 -9.68 -31.97 -18.61
C ARG A 133 -8.83 -31.29 -17.53
N VAL A 134 -8.14 -32.06 -16.67
CA VAL A 134 -7.39 -31.53 -15.50
C VAL A 134 -6.07 -30.85 -15.90
N PHE A 135 -5.43 -31.33 -16.97
CA PHE A 135 -4.24 -30.73 -17.55
C PHE A 135 -4.37 -30.68 -19.07
N THR A 136 -4.18 -29.51 -19.69
CA THR A 136 -4.17 -29.36 -21.14
C THR A 136 -3.06 -28.43 -21.59
N VAL A 137 -2.46 -28.76 -22.73
CA VAL A 137 -1.68 -27.84 -23.54
C VAL A 137 -2.50 -27.60 -24.81
N ASP A 138 -2.85 -26.35 -25.12
CA ASP A 138 -3.62 -26.04 -26.32
C ASP A 138 -2.72 -25.83 -27.55
N SER A 139 -3.33 -25.75 -28.73
CA SER A 139 -2.62 -25.59 -30.00
C SER A 139 -1.95 -24.22 -30.17
N ALA A 140 -2.27 -23.24 -29.31
CA ALA A 140 -1.60 -21.94 -29.24
C ALA A 140 -0.45 -21.93 -28.23
N GLY A 141 -0.18 -23.05 -27.54
CA GLY A 141 0.87 -23.17 -26.51
C GLY A 141 0.44 -22.76 -25.11
N GLY A 142 -0.86 -22.53 -24.87
CA GLY A 142 -1.40 -22.27 -23.55
C GLY A 142 -1.30 -23.50 -22.64
N LEU A 143 -0.95 -23.28 -21.38
CA LEU A 143 -0.86 -24.31 -20.34
C LEU A 143 -1.99 -24.11 -19.34
N LEU A 144 -2.84 -25.12 -19.17
CA LEU A 144 -3.88 -25.14 -18.15
C LEU A 144 -3.64 -26.32 -17.21
N ALA A 145 -3.35 -26.02 -15.96
CA ALA A 145 -3.31 -26.98 -14.86
C ALA A 145 -4.41 -26.64 -13.87
N ARG A 146 -5.32 -27.58 -13.61
CA ARG A 146 -6.45 -27.39 -12.71
C ARG A 146 -6.34 -28.36 -11.53
N GLY A 147 -7.02 -28.01 -10.45
CA GLY A 147 -7.30 -28.91 -9.36
C GLY A 147 -8.30 -28.29 -8.41
N GLU A 148 -8.75 -29.08 -7.44
CA GLU A 148 -9.79 -28.69 -6.50
C GLU A 148 -9.16 -28.52 -5.10
N GLN A 149 -9.53 -27.42 -4.44
CA GLN A 149 -9.02 -27.13 -3.10
C GLN A 149 -9.47 -28.23 -2.13
N GLY A 150 -8.57 -28.67 -1.25
CA GLY A 150 -8.81 -29.81 -0.36
C GLY A 150 -8.53 -31.19 -0.98
N PHE A 151 -8.12 -31.26 -2.25
CA PHE A 151 -7.81 -32.53 -2.93
C PHE A 151 -6.37 -32.60 -3.47
N GLY A 152 -5.81 -33.80 -3.43
CA GLY A 152 -4.44 -34.09 -3.87
C GLY A 152 -3.39 -33.87 -2.77
N LEU A 153 -2.18 -34.37 -3.03
CA LEU A 153 -1.01 -34.19 -2.16
C LEU A 153 -0.10 -33.09 -2.73
N ILE A 154 0.82 -32.57 -1.92
CA ILE A 154 1.88 -31.71 -2.42
C ILE A 154 2.72 -32.44 -3.48
N PRO A 155 2.99 -31.81 -4.65
CA PRO A 155 3.78 -32.44 -5.70
C PRO A 155 5.23 -32.75 -5.30
N MET A 156 5.84 -31.89 -4.47
CA MET A 156 7.25 -32.00 -4.07
C MET A 156 7.54 -31.23 -2.77
N THR A 157 8.36 -31.83 -1.91
CA THR A 157 8.96 -31.21 -0.71
C THR A 157 10.48 -31.18 -0.84
N GLY A 158 11.16 -30.40 0.00
CA GLY A 158 12.62 -30.31 0.07
C GLY A 158 13.24 -29.40 -0.99
N ALA A 159 14.57 -29.42 -1.05
CA ALA A 159 15.35 -28.42 -1.76
C ALA A 159 15.29 -28.55 -3.29
N GLY A 160 15.31 -27.41 -3.98
CA GLY A 160 15.53 -27.32 -5.42
C GLY A 160 14.66 -26.31 -6.15
N ASP A 161 14.99 -26.12 -7.43
CA ASP A 161 14.27 -25.24 -8.34
C ASP A 161 13.01 -25.92 -8.86
N ARG A 162 11.85 -25.27 -8.74
CA ARG A 162 10.58 -25.80 -9.23
C ARG A 162 9.57 -24.72 -9.59
N MET A 163 8.76 -25.01 -10.60
CA MET A 163 7.44 -24.43 -10.77
C MET A 163 6.42 -25.45 -10.28
N MET A 164 5.59 -25.09 -9.31
CA MET A 164 4.66 -26.02 -8.67
C MET A 164 3.30 -25.37 -8.44
N TRP A 165 2.27 -25.97 -9.04
CA TRP A 165 0.88 -25.76 -8.67
C TRP A 165 0.48 -26.79 -7.63
N HIS A 166 0.09 -26.36 -6.43
CA HIS A 166 -0.41 -27.21 -5.38
C HIS A 166 -1.93 -27.03 -5.23
N PRO A 167 -2.74 -27.91 -5.85
CA PRO A 167 -4.18 -27.71 -5.95
C PRO A 167 -4.91 -27.80 -4.61
N PHE A 168 -4.48 -28.70 -3.70
CA PHE A 168 -5.08 -28.82 -2.36
C PHE A 168 -5.15 -27.47 -1.63
N LYS A 169 -4.11 -26.65 -1.78
CA LYS A 169 -4.04 -25.31 -1.18
C LYS A 169 -4.37 -24.18 -2.15
N ALA A 170 -4.61 -24.46 -3.44
CA ALA A 170 -4.66 -23.45 -4.49
C ALA A 170 -3.44 -22.51 -4.48
N ALA A 171 -2.25 -23.09 -4.28
CA ALA A 171 -1.01 -22.34 -4.07
C ALA A 171 -0.05 -22.49 -5.25
N PHE A 172 0.59 -21.39 -5.66
CA PHE A 172 1.57 -21.39 -6.75
C PHE A 172 2.96 -21.08 -6.25
N ARG A 173 3.95 -21.84 -6.72
CA ARG A 173 5.37 -21.69 -6.41
C ARG A 173 6.21 -21.62 -7.67
N VAL A 174 7.21 -20.74 -7.70
CA VAL A 174 8.14 -20.63 -8.84
C VAL A 174 9.52 -20.13 -8.42
N GLY A 175 10.58 -20.88 -8.71
CA GLY A 175 11.96 -20.54 -8.31
C GLY A 175 12.58 -21.58 -7.38
N HIS A 176 13.42 -21.14 -6.44
CA HIS A 176 14.21 -22.00 -5.56
C HIS A 176 13.65 -22.00 -4.14
N ALA A 177 13.55 -23.16 -3.50
CA ALA A 177 13.27 -23.28 -2.07
C ALA A 177 14.07 -24.45 -1.48
N ASP A 178 14.37 -24.36 -0.19
CA ASP A 178 14.82 -25.48 0.62
C ASP A 178 13.58 -26.14 1.26
N THR A 179 13.18 -25.68 2.44
CA THR A 179 12.00 -26.19 3.16
C THR A 179 10.82 -25.22 3.12
N GLU A 180 10.99 -24.01 2.55
CA GLU A 180 9.95 -22.97 2.56
C GLU A 180 8.68 -23.40 1.82
N TRP A 181 8.78 -24.37 0.90
CA TRP A 181 7.66 -24.94 0.15
C TRP A 181 7.37 -26.39 0.53
N ASP A 182 7.65 -26.78 1.77
CA ASP A 182 7.12 -28.01 2.35
C ASP A 182 5.66 -27.83 2.78
N GLU A 183 4.92 -28.93 2.90
CA GLU A 183 3.48 -28.94 3.18
C GLU A 183 3.08 -27.98 4.32
N ALA A 184 3.80 -28.01 5.45
CA ALA A 184 3.51 -27.16 6.61
C ALA A 184 3.73 -25.65 6.38
N ASN A 185 4.52 -25.29 5.37
CA ASN A 185 4.98 -23.93 5.08
C ASN A 185 4.23 -23.26 3.91
N ILE A 186 3.26 -23.97 3.31
CA ILE A 186 2.41 -23.43 2.25
C ILE A 186 1.07 -23.00 2.83
N GLY A 187 0.75 -21.71 2.69
CA GLY A 187 -0.58 -21.18 2.98
C GLY A 187 -1.61 -21.47 1.88
N PHE A 188 -2.90 -21.50 2.24
CA PHE A 188 -3.98 -21.59 1.27
C PHE A 188 -4.06 -20.32 0.41
N VAL A 189 -4.33 -20.46 -0.89
CA VAL A 189 -4.47 -19.37 -1.87
C VAL A 189 -3.24 -18.45 -1.90
N SER A 190 -2.06 -19.01 -1.64
CA SER A 190 -0.83 -18.22 -1.48
C SER A 190 0.09 -18.32 -2.69
N PHE A 191 0.86 -17.26 -2.92
CA PHE A 191 1.86 -17.19 -3.98
C PHE A 191 3.25 -17.03 -3.36
N ALA A 192 4.21 -17.87 -3.77
CA ALA A 192 5.61 -17.63 -3.46
C ALA A 192 6.47 -17.76 -4.73
N GLY A 193 7.37 -16.81 -4.95
CA GLY A 193 8.26 -16.84 -6.12
C GLY A 193 9.64 -16.24 -5.84
N GLY A 194 10.67 -16.77 -6.50
CA GLY A 194 12.06 -16.35 -6.30
C GLY A 194 12.85 -17.34 -5.44
N ASN A 195 13.81 -16.86 -4.66
CA ASN A 195 14.75 -17.68 -3.89
C ASN A 195 14.36 -17.70 -2.41
N LYS A 196 14.10 -18.90 -1.85
CA LYS A 196 13.82 -19.14 -0.42
C LYS A 196 12.68 -18.26 0.13
N THR A 197 11.61 -18.09 -0.65
CA THR A 197 10.44 -17.32 -0.23
C THR A 197 9.42 -18.18 0.49
N LEU A 198 8.90 -17.67 1.62
CA LEU A 198 7.93 -18.36 2.47
C LEU A 198 6.59 -17.62 2.45
N ALA A 199 5.57 -18.18 1.79
CA ALA A 199 4.19 -17.71 1.85
C ALA A 199 3.32 -18.73 2.60
N GLY A 200 3.39 -18.68 3.94
CA GLY A 200 2.88 -19.71 4.84
C GLY A 200 1.48 -19.49 5.39
N ALA A 201 0.86 -18.33 5.15
CA ALA A 201 -0.46 -18.01 5.66
C ALA A 201 -1.51 -17.91 4.55
N TYR A 202 -2.78 -17.92 4.94
CA TYR A 202 -3.90 -17.79 4.01
C TYR A 202 -3.77 -16.50 3.19
N GLY A 203 -3.83 -16.61 1.86
CA GLY A 203 -3.77 -15.49 0.92
C GLY A 203 -2.46 -14.71 0.92
N SER A 204 -1.38 -15.22 1.54
CA SER A 204 -0.12 -14.48 1.60
C SER A 204 0.65 -14.51 0.28
N VAL A 205 1.45 -13.48 0.05
CA VAL A 205 2.26 -13.32 -1.16
C VAL A 205 3.71 -13.08 -0.74
N ALA A 206 4.64 -13.89 -1.24
CA ALA A 206 6.07 -13.70 -1.04
C ALA A 206 6.80 -13.69 -2.39
N PHE A 207 7.57 -12.65 -2.69
CA PHE A 207 8.32 -12.58 -3.94
C PHE A 207 9.71 -11.96 -3.76
N GLY A 208 10.74 -12.57 -4.34
CA GLY A 208 12.12 -12.08 -4.28
C GLY A 208 13.06 -13.08 -3.61
N ASP A 209 13.88 -12.62 -2.67
CA ASP A 209 14.89 -13.42 -1.98
C ASP A 209 14.61 -13.45 -0.47
N GLN A 210 14.46 -14.62 0.13
CA GLN A 210 14.29 -14.79 1.59
C GLN A 210 13.12 -13.99 2.18
N CYS A 211 12.09 -13.73 1.39
CA CYS A 211 10.90 -13.00 1.81
C CYS A 211 9.97 -13.91 2.62
N THR A 212 9.57 -13.49 3.83
CA THR A 212 8.72 -14.28 4.74
C THR A 212 7.37 -13.59 4.94
N ALA A 213 6.31 -14.13 4.34
CA ALA A 213 4.92 -13.70 4.48
C ALA A 213 4.10 -14.75 5.26
N THR A 214 4.03 -14.59 6.59
CA THR A 214 3.33 -15.50 7.51
C THR A 214 2.11 -14.86 8.18
N GLY A 215 1.81 -13.59 7.90
CA GLY A 215 0.53 -13.00 8.23
C GLY A 215 -0.56 -13.35 7.22
N THR A 216 -1.79 -13.51 7.66
CA THR A 216 -2.95 -13.72 6.77
C THR A 216 -3.11 -12.53 5.82
N VAL A 217 -3.15 -12.78 4.51
CA VAL A 217 -3.20 -11.77 3.43
C VAL A 217 -1.99 -10.80 3.48
N ALA A 218 -0.88 -11.23 4.07
CA ALA A 218 0.34 -10.42 4.09
C ALA A 218 1.08 -10.46 2.75
N VAL A 219 1.74 -9.35 2.40
CA VAL A 219 2.55 -9.23 1.19
C VAL A 219 4.00 -8.94 1.58
N CYS A 220 4.91 -9.76 1.11
CA CYS A 220 6.35 -9.60 1.24
C CYS A 220 6.98 -9.55 -0.16
N MET A 221 7.70 -8.47 -0.48
CA MET A 221 8.40 -8.35 -1.75
C MET A 221 9.82 -7.80 -1.59
N GLY A 222 10.81 -8.39 -2.24
CA GLY A 222 12.22 -7.96 -2.20
C GLY A 222 13.12 -8.93 -1.45
N SER A 223 14.12 -8.43 -0.71
CA SER A 223 15.15 -9.27 -0.07
C SER A 223 15.07 -9.27 1.46
N ALA A 224 14.98 -10.45 2.07
CA ALA A 224 15.00 -10.66 3.51
C ALA A 224 13.98 -9.83 4.31
N ASN A 225 12.80 -9.55 3.72
CA ASN A 225 11.72 -8.87 4.42
C ASN A 225 10.84 -9.86 5.20
N LYS A 226 10.12 -9.35 6.21
CA LYS A 226 9.18 -10.12 7.03
C LYS A 226 7.84 -9.41 7.11
N ALA A 227 6.80 -10.00 6.53
CA ALA A 227 5.41 -9.57 6.63
C ALA A 227 4.64 -10.58 7.50
N THR A 228 4.70 -10.41 8.82
CA THR A 228 4.18 -11.38 9.80
C THR A 228 2.85 -10.94 10.41
N GLY A 229 2.49 -9.66 10.29
CA GLY A 229 1.19 -9.17 10.74
C GLY A 229 0.09 -9.53 9.74
N THR A 230 -1.13 -9.78 10.23
CA THR A 230 -2.31 -9.92 9.35
C THR A 230 -2.48 -8.65 8.50
N ALA A 231 -2.72 -8.82 7.20
CA ALA A 231 -2.81 -7.74 6.21
C ALA A 231 -1.59 -6.80 6.18
N SER A 232 -0.41 -7.27 6.62
CA SER A 232 0.82 -6.48 6.59
C SER A 232 1.45 -6.42 5.20
N PHE A 233 2.21 -5.36 4.95
CA PHE A 233 2.89 -5.12 3.67
C PHE A 233 4.35 -4.75 3.92
N ALA A 234 5.29 -5.63 3.52
CA ALA A 234 6.72 -5.41 3.65
C ALA A 234 7.40 -5.43 2.26
N VAL A 235 8.03 -4.31 1.87
CA VAL A 235 8.72 -4.20 0.58
C VAL A 235 10.09 -3.54 0.69
N GLY A 236 11.06 -3.97 -0.14
CA GLY A 236 12.41 -3.43 -0.17
C GLY A 236 13.43 -4.45 0.34
N ALA A 237 14.26 -4.10 1.32
CA ALA A 237 15.22 -5.05 1.89
C ALA A 237 15.38 -4.97 3.41
N SER A 238 15.41 -6.14 4.06
CA SER A 238 15.57 -6.31 5.51
C SER A 238 14.55 -5.54 6.36
N THR A 239 13.34 -5.33 5.85
CA THR A 239 12.25 -4.65 6.58
C THR A 239 11.34 -5.66 7.29
N THR A 240 10.63 -5.22 8.34
CA THR A 240 9.67 -6.04 9.09
C THR A 240 8.36 -5.28 9.27
N ALA A 241 7.26 -5.82 8.76
CA ALA A 241 5.89 -5.40 9.04
C ALA A 241 5.21 -6.50 9.87
N SER A 242 5.15 -6.31 11.19
CA SER A 242 4.65 -7.32 12.13
C SER A 242 3.35 -6.94 12.83
N GLY A 243 2.95 -5.68 12.79
CA GLY A 243 1.65 -5.23 13.31
C GLY A 243 0.49 -5.59 12.38
N PHE A 244 -0.72 -5.69 12.94
CA PHE A 244 -1.95 -5.82 12.13
C PHE A 244 -2.07 -4.64 11.15
N ALA A 245 -2.28 -4.91 9.86
CA ALA A 245 -2.36 -3.91 8.80
C ALA A 245 -1.16 -2.93 8.74
N SER A 246 0.02 -3.36 9.20
CA SER A 246 1.23 -2.53 9.19
C SER A 246 1.91 -2.50 7.83
N VAL A 247 2.64 -1.41 7.56
CA VAL A 247 3.37 -1.20 6.30
C VAL A 247 4.83 -0.86 6.60
N ALA A 248 5.77 -1.63 6.05
CA ALA A 248 7.19 -1.34 6.10
C ALA A 248 7.76 -1.30 4.67
N ALA A 249 8.29 -0.16 4.22
CA ALA A 249 8.84 -0.03 2.87
C ALA A 249 10.20 0.69 2.86
N GLY A 250 11.20 0.09 2.21
CA GLY A 250 12.55 0.65 2.09
C GLY A 250 13.62 -0.28 2.62
N TYR A 251 14.55 0.20 3.45
CA TYR A 251 15.66 -0.61 3.96
C TYR A 251 15.73 -0.59 5.49
N THR A 252 15.72 -1.76 6.11
CA THR A 252 15.86 -1.95 7.57
C THR A 252 14.82 -1.22 8.42
N ASN A 253 13.57 -1.14 7.93
CA ASN A 253 12.46 -0.52 8.64
C ASN A 253 11.68 -1.53 9.47
N VAL A 254 11.08 -1.08 10.57
CA VAL A 254 10.24 -1.89 11.44
C VAL A 254 8.90 -1.19 11.63
N ALA A 255 7.80 -1.86 11.28
CA ALA A 255 6.43 -1.43 11.57
C ALA A 255 5.76 -2.53 12.42
N SER A 256 5.75 -2.35 13.75
CA SER A 256 5.27 -3.37 14.68
C SER A 256 3.96 -3.02 15.39
N GLY A 257 3.54 -1.76 15.38
CA GLY A 257 2.22 -1.37 15.89
C GLY A 257 1.08 -1.70 14.93
N GLN A 258 -0.14 -1.81 15.45
CA GLN A 258 -1.35 -1.93 14.65
C GLN A 258 -1.54 -0.71 13.75
N GLY A 259 -1.70 -0.90 12.44
CA GLY A 259 -1.82 0.18 11.46
C GLY A 259 -0.57 1.05 11.33
N ALA A 260 0.57 0.61 11.87
CA ALA A 260 1.81 1.38 11.85
C ALA A 260 2.44 1.41 10.46
N VAL A 261 3.06 2.53 10.11
CA VAL A 261 3.66 2.75 8.78
C VAL A 261 5.11 3.25 8.95
N ALA A 262 6.08 2.47 8.46
CA ALA A 262 7.51 2.77 8.51
C ALA A 262 8.11 2.82 7.10
N LEU A 263 8.48 4.02 6.63
CA LEU A 263 8.90 4.25 5.25
C LEU A 263 10.26 4.98 5.20
N GLY A 264 11.22 4.41 4.47
CA GLY A 264 12.54 5.03 4.26
C GLY A 264 13.71 4.12 4.65
N TYR A 265 14.62 4.61 5.49
CA TYR A 265 15.85 3.92 5.90
C TYR A 265 16.03 3.92 7.41
N ARG A 266 16.02 2.73 8.02
CA ARG A 266 16.15 2.53 9.48
C ARG A 266 15.07 3.24 10.29
N THR A 267 13.83 3.27 9.81
CA THR A 267 12.69 3.85 10.54
C THR A 267 11.99 2.82 11.42
N SER A 268 11.42 3.25 12.55
CA SER A 268 10.67 2.38 13.48
C SER A 268 9.30 2.98 13.81
N ALA A 269 8.23 2.37 13.33
CA ALA A 269 6.85 2.64 13.73
C ALA A 269 6.37 1.52 14.65
N ASP A 270 6.74 1.61 15.92
CA ASP A 270 6.61 0.56 16.94
C ASP A 270 5.35 0.67 17.81
N ALA A 271 4.53 1.70 17.62
CA ALA A 271 3.30 1.94 18.34
C ALA A 271 2.07 1.92 17.42
N ASP A 272 0.90 1.65 17.99
CA ASP A 272 -0.35 1.63 17.23
C ASP A 272 -0.64 2.97 16.55
N TYR A 273 -1.09 2.91 15.30
CA TYR A 273 -1.45 4.04 14.46
C TYR A 273 -0.31 5.06 14.26
N SER A 274 0.94 4.63 14.40
CA SER A 274 2.10 5.50 14.25
C SER A 274 2.65 5.55 12.82
N LEU A 275 3.23 6.68 12.43
CA LEU A 275 3.88 6.90 11.14
C LEU A 275 5.33 7.36 11.37
N ALA A 276 6.30 6.62 10.84
CA ALA A 276 7.70 7.01 10.79
C ALA A 276 8.20 7.11 9.33
N LEU A 277 8.65 8.29 8.92
CA LEU A 277 9.07 8.61 7.55
C LEU A 277 10.50 9.17 7.51
N GLY A 278 11.30 8.68 6.56
CA GLY A 278 12.59 9.26 6.21
C GLY A 278 13.77 8.42 6.70
N GLN A 279 14.73 9.05 7.40
CA GLN A 279 15.95 8.38 7.84
C GLN A 279 16.03 8.40 9.37
N ARG A 280 16.08 7.21 10.00
CA ARG A 280 16.16 7.06 11.46
C ARG A 280 15.08 7.82 12.24
N ALA A 281 13.86 7.82 11.73
CA ALA A 281 12.68 8.30 12.43
C ALA A 281 12.07 7.17 13.28
N GLY A 282 11.64 7.46 14.51
CA GLY A 282 11.02 6.49 15.40
C GLY A 282 9.77 7.03 16.10
N SER A 283 8.68 6.26 16.16
CA SER A 283 7.51 6.63 16.97
C SER A 283 7.79 6.63 18.48
N GLY A 284 8.84 5.95 18.93
CA GLY A 284 9.27 5.95 20.33
C GLY A 284 8.28 5.28 21.29
N GLY A 285 7.45 4.36 20.81
CA GLY A 285 6.41 3.71 21.62
C GLY A 285 5.13 4.54 21.82
N PHE A 286 4.98 5.67 21.14
CA PHE A 286 3.84 6.57 21.31
C PHE A 286 2.72 6.34 20.28
N THR A 287 1.54 5.94 20.74
CA THR A 287 0.35 5.69 19.91
C THR A 287 -0.11 6.95 19.17
N GLY A 288 -0.55 6.80 17.91
CA GLY A 288 -1.08 7.89 17.09
C GLY A 288 -0.05 8.96 16.72
N SER A 289 1.25 8.67 16.86
CA SER A 289 2.32 9.61 16.60
C SER A 289 2.72 9.66 15.13
N PHE A 290 3.14 10.83 14.67
CA PHE A 290 3.63 11.06 13.32
C PHE A 290 5.03 11.68 13.40
N ILE A 291 5.99 11.12 12.66
CA ILE A 291 7.36 11.62 12.66
C ILE A 291 8.02 11.60 11.28
N TRP A 292 8.61 12.74 10.90
CA TRP A 292 9.42 12.89 9.69
C TRP A 292 10.86 13.26 10.05
N ALA A 293 11.85 12.56 9.49
CA ALA A 293 13.25 12.89 9.72
C ALA A 293 14.07 12.88 8.42
N ASP A 294 14.81 13.96 8.20
CA ASP A 294 15.81 14.09 7.14
C ASP A 294 17.06 13.19 7.36
N GLN A 295 17.96 13.17 6.37
CA GLN A 295 19.27 12.51 6.47
C GLN A 295 20.29 13.40 7.23
N SER A 296 19.97 13.82 8.46
CA SER A 296 20.99 14.48 9.29
C SER A 296 22.13 13.50 9.60
N THR A 297 23.38 13.98 9.60
CA THR A 297 24.60 13.16 9.79
C THR A 297 24.76 12.55 11.18
N VAL A 298 23.86 12.85 12.11
CA VAL A 298 23.86 12.25 13.44
C VAL A 298 23.42 10.79 13.36
N SER A 299 24.11 9.94 14.12
CA SER A 299 23.77 8.52 14.22
C SER A 299 22.47 8.26 14.98
N SER A 300 21.96 9.28 15.68
CA SER A 300 20.80 9.19 16.56
C SER A 300 19.50 8.96 15.79
N VAL A 301 18.67 8.09 16.38
CA VAL A 301 17.26 7.98 16.05
C VAL A 301 16.54 9.18 16.66
N VAL A 302 15.72 9.84 15.86
CA VAL A 302 14.85 10.92 16.34
C VAL A 302 13.51 10.30 16.68
N THR A 303 12.99 10.56 17.88
CA THR A 303 11.78 9.91 18.38
C THR A 303 10.78 10.87 18.98
N ASN A 304 9.49 10.60 18.79
CA ASN A 304 8.45 11.33 19.51
C ASN A 304 8.59 11.16 21.02
N THR A 305 7.99 12.08 21.77
CA THR A 305 8.04 12.12 23.23
C THR A 305 6.64 12.06 23.86
N ALA A 306 5.59 11.99 23.05
CA ALA A 306 4.20 11.87 23.49
C ALA A 306 3.32 11.20 22.42
N SER A 307 2.23 10.56 22.87
CA SER A 307 1.16 10.06 21.99
C SER A 307 0.47 11.21 21.26
N ASN A 308 -0.04 10.93 20.06
CA ASN A 308 -0.72 11.91 19.21
C ASN A 308 0.12 13.15 18.84
N GLN A 309 1.45 13.05 18.91
CA GLN A 309 2.36 14.13 18.56
C GLN A 309 2.76 14.04 17.08
N PHE A 310 2.85 15.20 16.42
CA PHE A 310 3.63 15.34 15.18
C PHE A 310 5.00 15.93 15.52
N MET A 311 6.07 15.27 15.07
CA MET A 311 7.42 15.79 15.17
C MET A 311 8.13 15.73 13.82
N ALA A 312 8.89 16.76 13.48
CA ALA A 312 9.67 16.77 12.26
C ALA A 312 11.08 17.29 12.52
N ARG A 313 12.08 16.64 11.91
CA ARG A 313 13.44 17.15 11.81
C ARG A 313 13.80 17.41 10.36
N ALA A 314 14.11 18.68 10.07
CA ALA A 314 14.74 19.11 8.84
C ALA A 314 15.94 20.00 9.20
N SER A 315 17.14 19.42 9.27
CA SER A 315 18.37 20.14 9.66
C SER A 315 18.72 21.27 8.69
N GLY A 316 18.29 21.17 7.43
CA GLY A 316 18.38 22.24 6.43
C GLY A 316 17.34 23.36 6.59
N GLY A 317 16.45 23.28 7.59
CA GLY A 317 15.35 24.21 7.83
C GLY A 317 14.03 23.82 7.17
N PHE A 318 12.97 24.55 7.52
CA PHE A 318 11.62 24.39 6.96
C PHE A 318 11.27 25.58 6.08
N ARG A 319 10.54 25.33 4.99
CA ARG A 319 9.99 26.37 4.12
C ARG A 319 8.50 26.15 3.93
N PHE A 320 7.71 27.18 4.17
CA PHE A 320 6.26 27.18 4.02
C PHE A 320 5.88 28.23 2.97
N ARG A 321 5.27 27.81 1.85
CA ARG A 321 4.90 28.71 0.74
C ARG A 321 3.40 28.64 0.47
N THR A 322 2.77 29.79 0.28
CA THR A 322 1.32 29.93 0.06
C THR A 322 0.97 30.53 -1.30
N SER A 323 1.99 30.75 -2.13
CA SER A 323 1.86 31.25 -3.50
C SER A 323 2.51 30.26 -4.46
N SER A 324 1.91 30.08 -5.65
CA SER A 324 2.37 29.11 -6.65
C SER A 324 3.75 29.44 -7.22
N ASN A 325 4.14 30.72 -7.23
CA ASN A 325 5.46 31.20 -7.61
C ASN A 325 6.49 31.19 -6.46
N LEU A 326 6.10 30.67 -5.28
CA LEU A 326 6.94 30.52 -4.10
C LEU A 326 7.45 31.83 -3.47
N THR A 327 6.86 32.99 -3.78
CA THR A 327 7.34 34.30 -3.27
C THR A 327 6.81 34.63 -1.88
N THR A 328 5.58 34.22 -1.56
CA THR A 328 4.91 34.49 -0.27
C THR A 328 4.95 33.26 0.63
N GLY A 329 5.38 33.44 1.87
CA GLY A 329 5.52 32.37 2.85
C GLY A 329 6.36 32.73 4.07
N CYS A 330 6.74 31.70 4.85
CA CYS A 330 7.67 31.81 5.96
C CYS A 330 8.67 30.66 5.94
N ASP A 331 9.89 30.93 6.38
CA ASP A 331 10.95 29.94 6.52
C ASP A 331 11.39 29.88 8.00
N LEU A 332 11.70 28.67 8.47
CA LEU A 332 12.46 28.43 9.70
C LEU A 332 13.87 27.97 9.27
N PRO A 333 14.86 28.88 9.26
CA PRO A 333 16.20 28.55 8.73
C PRO A 333 16.90 27.42 9.49
N ALA A 334 17.86 26.78 8.84
CA ALA A 334 18.71 25.76 9.45
C ALA A 334 19.31 26.25 10.78
N GLY A 335 19.12 25.47 11.86
CA GLY A 335 19.64 25.79 13.19
C GLY A 335 19.00 27.00 13.88
N SER A 336 17.95 27.60 13.32
CA SER A 336 17.26 28.76 13.88
C SER A 336 16.01 28.36 14.66
N GLY A 337 15.70 29.12 15.71
CA GLY A 337 14.40 29.10 16.40
C GLY A 337 13.44 30.22 15.96
N ALA A 338 13.86 31.06 15.00
CA ALA A 338 13.11 32.22 14.54
C ALA A 338 12.46 31.98 13.17
N PHE A 339 11.15 32.20 13.11
CA PHE A 339 10.40 32.24 11.84
C PHE A 339 10.68 33.55 11.10
N SER A 340 10.96 33.44 9.82
CA SER A 340 11.23 34.56 8.91
C SER A 340 10.23 34.54 7.76
N CYS A 341 9.31 35.50 7.75
CA CYS A 341 8.26 35.59 6.73
C CYS A 341 8.60 36.60 5.64
N THR A 342 8.14 36.36 4.41
CA THR A 342 8.31 37.29 3.29
C THR A 342 7.76 38.66 3.67
N SER A 343 8.63 39.67 3.67
CA SER A 343 8.27 41.07 3.89
C SER A 343 9.13 41.97 3.00
N ASP A 344 9.08 41.72 1.69
CA ASP A 344 9.87 42.42 0.70
C ASP A 344 9.09 43.55 0.01
N ARG A 345 9.78 44.66 -0.32
CA ARG A 345 9.16 45.84 -0.95
C ARG A 345 8.69 45.56 -2.38
N THR A 346 9.33 44.65 -3.09
CA THR A 346 8.95 44.26 -4.46
C THR A 346 7.76 43.29 -4.47
N THR A 347 7.49 42.62 -3.34
CA THR A 347 6.33 41.74 -3.16
C THR A 347 5.11 42.45 -2.59
N LYS A 348 5.28 43.66 -2.04
CA LYS A 348 4.22 44.46 -1.42
C LYS A 348 3.87 45.68 -2.28
N GLU A 349 2.61 46.09 -2.25
CA GLU A 349 2.11 47.26 -2.96
C GLU A 349 1.12 48.06 -2.11
N ASP A 350 0.61 49.18 -2.65
CA ASP A 350 -0.35 50.07 -1.99
C ASP A 350 0.11 50.62 -0.63
N PHE A 351 1.37 51.09 -0.58
CA PHE A 351 1.94 51.69 0.62
C PHE A 351 1.26 53.01 0.97
N ARG A 352 0.61 53.07 2.13
CA ARG A 352 -0.03 54.27 2.68
C ARG A 352 0.63 54.69 3.99
N ARG A 353 0.67 56.00 4.24
CA ARG A 353 1.15 56.51 5.52
C ARG A 353 0.14 56.20 6.62
N VAL A 354 0.64 55.88 7.80
CA VAL A 354 -0.15 55.60 8.99
C VAL A 354 -0.04 56.78 9.95
N ASP A 355 -1.18 57.23 10.50
CA ASP A 355 -1.20 58.21 11.58
C ASP A 355 -0.75 57.54 12.88
N ALA A 356 0.49 57.83 13.26
CA ALA A 356 1.14 57.18 14.38
C ALA A 356 0.56 57.61 15.74
N GLU A 357 0.04 58.83 15.87
CA GLU A 357 -0.60 59.29 17.12
C GLU A 357 -1.97 58.63 17.29
N ALA A 358 -2.72 58.47 16.18
CA ALA A 358 -3.97 57.71 16.21
C ALA A 358 -3.74 56.23 16.54
N VAL A 359 -2.68 55.61 16.00
CA VAL A 359 -2.29 54.24 16.37
C VAL A 359 -1.89 54.16 17.84
N LEU A 360 -1.04 55.06 18.34
CA LEU A 360 -0.64 55.07 19.74
C LEU A 360 -1.83 55.25 20.68
N ALA A 361 -2.78 56.12 20.34
CA ALA A 361 -4.00 56.31 21.12
C ALA A 361 -4.85 55.04 21.18
N LYS A 362 -4.98 54.33 20.07
CA LYS A 362 -5.67 53.03 20.01
C LYS A 362 -4.94 51.95 20.81
N VAL A 363 -3.62 51.86 20.69
CA VAL A 363 -2.81 50.93 21.50
C VAL A 363 -2.95 51.23 22.99
N ALA A 364 -2.92 52.50 23.40
CA ALA A 364 -3.05 52.91 24.79
C ALA A 364 -4.45 52.62 25.37
N ALA A 365 -5.49 52.65 24.54
CA ALA A 365 -6.86 52.34 24.94
C ALA A 365 -7.20 50.84 24.88
N MET A 366 -6.39 50.04 24.18
CA MET A 366 -6.67 48.63 23.94
C MET A 366 -6.44 47.80 25.23
N PRO A 367 -7.40 46.95 25.63
CA PRO A 367 -7.20 46.04 26.74
C PRO A 367 -6.03 45.08 26.46
N VAL A 368 -5.08 45.03 27.39
CA VAL A 368 -4.02 44.02 27.42
C VAL A 368 -4.16 43.26 28.72
N GLU A 369 -4.58 42.01 28.62
CA GLU A 369 -4.90 41.18 29.77
C GLU A 369 -3.95 39.99 29.84
N SER A 370 -3.82 39.43 31.04
CA SER A 370 -3.19 38.13 31.19
C SER A 370 -4.25 37.04 31.14
N TRP A 371 -4.06 36.07 30.25
CA TRP A 371 -5.05 35.04 29.94
C TRP A 371 -4.40 33.66 29.84
N ARG A 372 -5.22 32.62 29.67
CA ARG A 372 -4.78 31.24 29.39
C ARG A 372 -5.73 30.58 28.43
N TYR A 373 -5.25 29.62 27.65
CA TYR A 373 -6.16 28.79 26.86
C TYR A 373 -6.96 27.87 27.79
N LYS A 374 -8.24 27.64 27.46
CA LYS A 374 -9.11 26.75 28.23
C LYS A 374 -8.61 25.30 28.28
N ALA A 375 -7.88 24.87 27.24
CA ALA A 375 -7.37 23.51 27.09
C ALA A 375 -5.89 23.36 27.48
N GLU A 376 -5.20 24.45 27.81
CA GLU A 376 -3.79 24.41 28.20
C GLU A 376 -3.66 24.13 29.70
N ALA A 377 -2.50 23.60 30.10
CA ALA A 377 -2.22 23.23 31.48
C ALA A 377 -2.43 24.41 32.47
N ASP A 378 -2.91 24.08 33.67
CA ASP A 378 -3.05 25.05 34.75
C ASP A 378 -1.70 25.71 35.07
N GLY A 379 -1.73 27.02 35.36
CA GLY A 379 -0.53 27.81 35.68
C GLY A 379 0.18 28.43 34.48
N VAL A 380 -0.11 28.01 33.23
CA VAL A 380 0.39 28.70 32.05
C VAL A 380 -0.41 29.98 31.81
N ARG A 381 0.31 31.10 31.66
CA ARG A 381 -0.27 32.43 31.46
C ARG A 381 0.41 33.11 30.29
N HIS A 382 -0.41 33.72 29.45
CA HIS A 382 -0.02 34.57 28.34
C HIS A 382 -0.41 36.02 28.67
N VAL A 383 0.13 36.97 27.91
CA VAL A 383 -0.22 38.39 28.00
C VAL A 383 -0.38 38.93 26.59
N GLY A 384 -1.47 39.62 26.33
CA GLY A 384 -1.73 40.24 25.04
C GLY A 384 -3.20 40.64 24.89
N PRO A 385 -3.52 41.42 23.85
CA PRO A 385 -4.90 41.71 23.50
C PRO A 385 -5.59 40.44 22.94
N VAL A 386 -6.93 40.45 22.93
CA VAL A 386 -7.72 39.48 22.19
C VAL A 386 -7.98 39.96 20.75
N ALA A 387 -8.24 39.03 19.84
CA ALA A 387 -8.34 39.31 18.41
C ALA A 387 -9.50 40.27 18.05
N GLN A 388 -10.61 40.18 18.77
CA GLN A 388 -11.79 41.02 18.57
C GLN A 388 -11.46 42.50 18.82
N ASP A 389 -10.80 42.80 19.93
CA ASP A 389 -10.42 44.16 20.30
C ASP A 389 -9.36 44.72 19.34
N PHE A 390 -8.36 43.91 19.00
CA PHE A 390 -7.33 44.29 18.03
C PHE A 390 -7.94 44.63 16.68
N ARG A 391 -8.85 43.79 16.17
CA ARG A 391 -9.54 44.05 14.91
C ARG A 391 -10.48 45.24 14.99
N ALA A 392 -11.23 45.40 16.08
CA ALA A 392 -12.11 46.56 16.26
C ALA A 392 -11.31 47.88 16.26
N ALA A 393 -10.10 47.88 16.83
CA ALA A 393 -9.23 49.05 16.86
C ALA A 393 -8.56 49.33 15.50
N PHE A 394 -7.99 48.32 14.84
CA PHE A 394 -7.09 48.53 13.68
C PHE A 394 -7.66 48.08 12.33
N GLY A 395 -8.67 47.20 12.31
CA GLY A 395 -9.24 46.65 11.09
C GLY A 395 -8.29 45.74 10.29
N LEU A 396 -7.21 45.26 10.91
CA LEU A 396 -6.21 44.37 10.31
C LEU A 396 -6.58 42.89 10.55
N GLY A 397 -5.97 41.99 9.76
CA GLY A 397 -6.21 40.54 9.83
C GLY A 397 -7.35 40.02 8.92
N THR A 398 -7.46 38.70 8.80
CA THR A 398 -8.44 38.03 7.93
C THR A 398 -9.75 37.69 8.61
N ASP A 399 -9.75 37.51 9.93
CA ASP A 399 -10.94 37.25 10.77
C ASP A 399 -10.86 38.00 12.12
N ASP A 400 -11.85 37.82 12.99
CA ASP A 400 -11.97 38.44 14.32
C ASP A 400 -11.53 37.50 15.47
N LYS A 401 -10.88 36.38 15.16
CA LYS A 401 -10.48 35.33 16.12
C LYS A 401 -8.98 35.06 16.11
N SER A 402 -8.24 35.66 15.20
CA SER A 402 -6.79 35.55 15.07
C SER A 402 -6.15 36.93 14.96
N ILE A 403 -4.90 37.02 15.44
CA ILE A 403 -4.07 38.21 15.27
C ILE A 403 -2.88 37.81 14.38
N GLY A 404 -2.72 38.50 13.26
CA GLY A 404 -1.55 38.32 12.41
C GLY A 404 -0.29 38.80 13.12
N LEU A 405 0.73 37.93 13.22
CA LEU A 405 1.99 38.27 13.89
C LEU A 405 2.66 39.51 13.26
N LEU A 406 2.68 39.59 11.92
CA LEU A 406 3.23 40.77 11.22
C LEU A 406 2.41 42.04 11.46
N ASP A 407 1.09 41.92 11.63
CA ASP A 407 0.20 43.07 11.81
C ASP A 407 0.39 43.69 13.19
N ILE A 408 0.42 42.87 14.25
CA ILE A 408 0.65 43.37 15.61
C ILE A 408 2.07 43.89 15.79
N ASP A 409 3.08 43.28 15.17
CA ASP A 409 4.45 43.79 15.16
C ASP A 409 4.54 45.17 14.47
N GLY A 410 3.82 45.35 13.36
CA GLY A 410 3.72 46.63 12.66
C GLY A 410 3.06 47.71 13.51
N VAL A 411 1.93 47.40 14.17
CA VAL A 411 1.24 48.30 15.09
C VAL A 411 2.15 48.70 16.26
N ASN A 412 2.83 47.73 16.88
CA ASN A 412 3.77 47.96 17.97
C ASN A 412 4.91 48.89 17.53
N MET A 413 5.49 48.65 16.35
CA MET A 413 6.57 49.49 15.81
C MET A 413 6.10 50.94 15.62
N VAL A 414 4.91 51.16 15.05
CA VAL A 414 4.35 52.51 14.86
C VAL A 414 4.09 53.20 16.21
N ALA A 415 3.54 52.49 17.19
CA ALA A 415 3.31 53.02 18.52
C ALA A 415 4.62 53.39 19.25
N ILE A 416 5.66 52.55 19.14
CA ILE A 416 7.00 52.83 19.69
C ILE A 416 7.59 54.08 19.05
N GLN A 417 7.48 54.25 17.73
CA GLN A 417 7.95 55.45 17.05
C GLN A 417 7.20 56.71 17.51
N ALA A 418 5.90 56.63 17.74
CA ALA A 418 5.11 57.73 18.29
C ALA A 418 5.54 58.07 19.73
N LEU A 419 5.71 57.05 20.57
CA LEU A 419 6.16 57.24 21.94
C LEU A 419 7.56 57.87 22.02
N ALA A 420 8.48 57.44 21.16
CA ALA A 420 9.83 58.01 21.06
C ALA A 420 9.77 59.52 20.74
N ARG A 421 8.97 59.93 19.75
CA ARG A 421 8.77 61.35 19.41
C ARG A 421 8.17 62.15 20.57
N ARG A 422 7.12 61.64 21.23
CA ARG A 422 6.53 62.30 22.40
C ARG A 422 7.55 62.48 23.52
N THR A 423 8.44 61.50 23.71
CA THR A 423 9.48 61.56 24.75
C THR A 423 10.51 62.64 24.43
N GLU A 424 10.94 62.76 23.17
CA GLU A 424 11.83 63.84 22.71
C GLU A 424 11.19 65.22 22.91
N GLU A 425 9.94 65.39 22.50
CA GLU A 425 9.18 66.64 22.69
C GLU A 425 9.02 67.00 24.17
N LEU A 426 8.73 66.01 25.01
CA LEU A 426 8.60 66.21 26.45
C LEU A 426 9.94 66.66 27.08
N ASN A 427 11.05 66.06 26.68
CA ASN A 427 12.37 66.44 27.14
C ASN A 427 12.75 67.86 26.70
N ALA A 428 12.42 68.23 25.46
CA ALA A 428 12.65 69.59 24.97
C ALA A 428 11.83 70.63 25.77
N LYS A 429 10.55 70.34 26.03
CA LYS A 429 9.71 71.19 26.87
C LYS A 429 10.20 71.27 28.31
N SER A 430 10.69 70.16 28.88
CA SER A 430 11.28 70.16 30.22
C SER A 430 12.51 71.07 30.29
N ALA A 431 13.40 71.00 29.29
CA ALA A 431 14.57 71.86 29.20
C ALA A 431 14.20 73.34 29.06
N GLU A 432 13.16 73.66 28.30
CA GLU A 432 12.62 75.02 28.19
C GLU A 432 12.06 75.51 29.54
N VAL A 433 11.28 74.67 30.24
CA VAL A 433 10.75 74.99 31.57
C VAL A 433 11.87 75.24 32.57
N ASP A 434 12.94 74.45 32.54
CA ASP A 434 14.09 74.64 33.42
C ASP A 434 14.88 75.92 33.09
N ALA A 435 15.03 76.25 31.80
CA ALA A 435 15.61 77.51 31.36
C ALA A 435 14.77 78.72 31.81
N LEU A 436 13.45 78.65 31.67
CA LEU A 436 12.53 79.70 32.13
C LEU A 436 12.58 79.86 33.65
N LYS A 437 12.62 78.77 34.42
CA LYS A 437 12.81 78.82 35.89
C LYS A 437 14.13 79.48 36.27
N ALA A 438 15.22 79.18 35.57
CA ALA A 438 16.51 79.82 35.81
C ALA A 438 16.46 81.33 35.53
N GLN A 439 15.78 81.75 34.45
CA GLN A 439 15.57 83.17 34.14
C GLN A 439 14.70 83.86 35.20
N MET A 440 13.62 83.23 35.66
CA MET A 440 12.77 83.78 36.73
C MET A 440 13.56 83.95 38.03
N ALA A 441 14.42 82.99 38.38
CA ALA A 441 15.29 83.08 39.56
C ALA A 441 16.34 84.21 39.43
N GLU A 442 16.87 84.47 38.23
CA GLU A 442 17.76 85.62 37.98
C GLU A 442 17.01 86.95 38.06
N LEU A 443 15.81 87.02 37.50
CA LEU A 443 14.95 88.20 37.58
C LEU A 443 14.59 88.52 39.03
N GLN A 444 14.20 87.53 39.82
CA GLN A 444 13.94 87.70 41.27
C GLN A 444 15.18 88.22 42.00
N ARG A 445 16.35 87.62 41.76
CA ARG A 445 17.63 88.11 42.33
C ARG A 445 17.97 89.53 41.90
N SER A 446 17.62 89.92 40.68
CA SER A 446 17.84 91.28 40.18
C SER A 446 16.87 92.28 40.82
N LEU A 447 15.61 91.89 40.99
CA LEU A 447 14.60 92.70 41.66
C LEU A 447 14.98 92.96 43.13
N SER A 448 15.37 91.92 43.86
CA SER A 448 15.84 92.06 45.25
C SER A 448 17.08 92.94 45.36
N ARG A 449 18.02 92.85 44.40
CA ARG A 449 19.17 93.76 44.32
C ARG A 449 18.74 95.21 44.10
N LEU A 450 17.74 95.43 43.25
CA LEU A 450 17.20 96.76 42.96
C LEU A 450 16.47 97.35 44.17
N GLU A 451 15.62 96.55 44.83
CA GLU A 451 14.92 96.93 46.07
C GLU A 451 15.93 97.30 47.18
N ALA A 452 16.97 96.50 47.38
CA ALA A 452 18.05 96.81 48.31
C ALA A 452 18.77 98.12 47.97
N ALA A 453 19.04 98.37 46.67
CA ALA A 453 19.67 99.61 46.22
C ALA A 453 18.76 100.85 46.37
N VAL A 454 17.45 100.69 46.19
CA VAL A 454 16.45 101.75 46.41
C VAL A 454 16.32 102.07 47.90
N HIS A 455 16.25 101.05 48.78
CA HIS A 455 16.29 101.27 50.22
C HIS A 455 17.59 101.94 50.69
N ALA A 456 18.74 101.57 50.12
CA ALA A 456 20.01 102.23 50.41
C ALA A 456 20.06 103.72 49.96
N LYS A 457 19.28 104.12 48.95
CA LYS A 457 19.15 105.52 48.49
C LYS A 457 18.07 106.32 49.21
N GLY A 458 17.05 105.65 49.77
CA GLY A 458 15.97 106.28 50.56
C GLY A 458 16.38 106.65 52.00
N VAL A 459 17.52 106.17 52.47
CA VAL A 459 18.14 106.58 53.74
C VAL A 459 19.22 107.61 53.44
N LYS A 460 18.84 108.89 53.38
CA LYS A 460 19.75 109.99 53.74
C LYS A 460 19.11 110.74 54.92
N PRO A 461 19.92 111.10 55.95
CA PRO A 461 19.47 111.76 57.18
C PRO A 461 18.85 113.14 56.94
#